data_AF-A0A959FL25-F1
#
_entry.id   AF-A0A959FL25-F1
#
_cell.length_a   1.000
_cell.length_b   1.000
_cell.length_c   1.000
_cell.angle_alpha   90.00
_cell.angle_beta   90.00
_cell.angle_gamma   90.00
#
_symmetry.space_group_name_H-M   'P 1'
#
loop_
_entity.id
_entity.type
_entity.pdbx_description
1 polymer ?
#
loop_
_entity_poly.entity_id
_entity_poly.type
_entity_poly.pdbx_seq_one_letter_code
_entity_poly.pdbx_strand_id
1 'polypeptide(L)'
;MKRTLHQVIKGTYRPLQPALMGLLLLLAMELCAQAPQPSGGQVRFSLDQLMSRSQLLSGEWEMARDTLLGPEAFQNDSLPFPLETVNFPELWNKQAPFKGKRAAMGVATYHLHISLDRTSDTLLGLFIPDFYSAYEMWINGIPLAHNGKVGMDASSTIPHWLPMVQPFPVSDRELDIVLQIANFHHYKGGPGEPIRIGRYQNLKEYLDSRYFFLFIIMGLFLMTGFFLLSFWLVGHREKGLLFFSLFCLVYSYYS
;
A
#
# COMPACT_ATOMS: atom_id res chain seq x y z
N MET A 1 56.25 34.42 -30.04
CA MET A 1 55.68 34.85 -28.74
C MET A 1 54.22 34.39 -28.59
N LYS A 2 53.93 33.08 -28.69
CA LYS A 2 52.58 32.48 -28.49
C LYS A 2 52.69 31.00 -28.03
N ARG A 3 53.49 30.75 -26.98
CA ARG A 3 53.61 29.41 -26.36
C ARG A 3 53.62 29.54 -24.83
N THR A 4 52.63 30.21 -24.24
CA THR A 4 52.54 30.30 -22.77
C THR A 4 51.15 30.69 -22.29
N LEU A 5 50.10 29.97 -22.72
CA LEU A 5 48.74 30.22 -22.17
C LEU A 5 47.82 28.99 -22.19
N HIS A 6 48.37 27.77 -22.37
CA HIS A 6 47.57 26.54 -22.42
C HIS A 6 47.87 25.55 -21.29
N GLN A 7 48.58 25.98 -20.23
CA GLN A 7 49.01 25.08 -19.14
C GLN A 7 48.45 25.38 -17.74
N VAL A 8 47.51 26.31 -17.57
CA VAL A 8 47.08 26.71 -16.21
C VAL A 8 45.67 26.23 -15.82
N ILE A 9 44.92 25.54 -16.70
CA ILE A 9 43.58 25.02 -16.35
C ILE A 9 43.53 23.50 -16.48
N LYS A 10 44.38 22.81 -15.70
CA LYS A 10 44.17 21.42 -15.31
C LYS A 10 44.16 21.33 -13.79
N GLY A 11 43.22 22.06 -13.19
CA GLY A 11 42.77 21.78 -11.83
C GLY A 11 42.33 20.33 -11.79
N THR A 12 43.05 19.53 -11.02
CA THR A 12 42.93 18.09 -10.86
C THR A 12 41.55 17.69 -10.33
N TYR A 13 40.57 17.58 -11.22
CA TYR A 13 39.39 16.74 -10.97
C TYR A 13 39.87 15.29 -10.98
N ARG A 14 40.24 14.77 -9.80
CA ARG A 14 40.34 13.32 -9.58
C ARG A 14 38.91 12.82 -9.42
N PRO A 15 38.33 12.09 -10.40
CA PRO A 15 37.01 11.51 -10.21
C PRO A 15 37.04 10.63 -8.96
N LEU A 16 36.01 10.72 -8.12
CA LEU A 16 35.85 9.80 -7.00
C LEU A 16 36.00 8.37 -7.56
N GLN A 17 36.91 7.60 -6.97
CA GLN A 17 37.11 6.21 -7.40
C GLN A 17 35.76 5.47 -7.25
N PRO A 18 35.38 4.60 -8.19
CA PRO A 18 34.11 3.86 -8.12
C PRO A 18 33.98 3.07 -6.81
N ALA A 19 35.10 2.67 -6.21
CA ALA A 19 35.16 2.06 -4.88
C ALA A 19 34.71 3.01 -3.76
N LEU A 20 35.09 4.30 -3.81
CA LEU A 20 34.66 5.31 -2.84
C LEU A 20 33.17 5.63 -3.00
N MET A 21 32.66 5.63 -4.24
CA MET A 21 31.23 5.81 -4.53
C MET A 21 30.41 4.60 -4.08
N GLY A 22 30.92 3.38 -4.28
CA GLY A 22 30.31 2.14 -3.76
C GLY A 22 30.32 2.08 -2.23
N LEU A 23 31.40 2.51 -1.58
CA LEU A 23 31.49 2.59 -0.12
C LEU A 23 30.52 3.65 0.44
N LEU A 24 30.39 4.80 -0.21
CA LEU A 24 29.42 5.83 0.17
C LEU A 24 27.97 5.36 -0.01
N LEU A 25 27.68 4.56 -1.04
CA LEU A 25 26.37 3.93 -1.24
C LEU A 25 26.07 2.89 -0.16
N LEU A 26 27.05 2.07 0.22
CA LEU A 26 26.90 1.09 1.30
C LEU A 26 26.75 1.76 2.68
N LEU A 27 27.56 2.79 2.97
CA LEU A 27 27.44 3.60 4.19
C LEU A 27 26.12 4.39 4.24
N ALA A 28 25.61 4.87 3.10
CA ALA A 28 24.30 5.51 3.02
C ALA A 28 23.15 4.52 3.23
N MET A 29 23.32 3.25 2.86
CA MET A 29 22.36 2.19 3.16
C MET A 29 22.37 1.82 4.65
N GLU A 30 23.54 1.82 5.31
CA GLU A 30 23.67 1.54 6.75
C GLU A 30 23.20 2.69 7.65
N LEU A 31 23.30 3.96 7.22
CA LEU A 31 22.79 5.12 7.97
C LEU A 31 21.27 5.34 7.85
N CYS A 32 20.58 4.57 7.01
CA CYS A 32 19.12 4.60 6.98
C CYS A 32 18.62 3.77 8.16
N ALA A 33 18.43 4.42 9.31
CA ALA A 33 17.77 3.80 10.46
C ALA A 33 16.52 3.07 9.97
N GLN A 34 16.44 1.76 10.25
CA GLN A 34 15.27 0.97 9.90
C GLN A 34 14.03 1.66 10.47
N ALA A 35 13.05 1.91 9.60
CA ALA A 35 11.77 2.46 10.04
C ALA A 35 11.18 1.54 11.13
N PRO A 36 10.56 2.09 12.19
CA PRO A 36 9.87 1.28 13.18
C PRO A 36 8.83 0.41 12.48
N GLN A 37 8.88 -0.89 12.75
CA GLN A 37 7.93 -1.87 12.24
C GLN A 37 7.09 -2.40 13.41
N PRO A 38 5.80 -2.67 13.19
CA PRO A 38 5.00 -3.44 14.13
C PRO A 38 5.67 -4.75 14.55
N SER A 39 5.67 -5.01 15.87
CA SER A 39 6.08 -6.27 16.47
C SER A 39 5.08 -6.65 17.54
N GLY A 40 4.60 -7.90 17.53
CA GLY A 40 3.56 -8.36 18.45
C GLY A 40 2.29 -7.50 18.49
N GLY A 41 1.88 -6.90 17.36
CA GLY A 41 0.70 -6.04 17.30
C GLY A 41 0.89 -4.63 17.88
N GLN A 42 2.13 -4.20 18.14
CA GLN A 42 2.42 -2.89 18.69
C GLN A 42 3.52 -2.17 17.91
N VAL A 43 3.42 -0.85 17.79
CA VAL A 43 4.48 -0.01 17.23
C VAL A 43 4.47 1.38 17.86
N ARG A 44 5.63 2.04 17.90
CA ARG A 44 5.75 3.41 18.35
C ARG A 44 6.28 4.30 17.23
N PHE A 45 5.62 5.43 17.00
CA PHE A 45 6.07 6.45 16.06
C PHE A 45 6.23 7.81 16.75
N SER A 46 7.16 8.61 16.24
CA SER A 46 7.15 10.05 16.51
C SER A 46 6.25 10.76 15.49
N LEU A 47 5.49 11.75 15.94
CA LEU A 47 4.65 12.54 15.06
C LEU A 47 5.48 13.27 14.00
N ASP A 48 6.69 13.76 14.32
CA ASP A 48 7.56 14.42 13.33
C ASP A 48 7.99 13.47 12.21
N GLN A 49 8.19 12.20 12.55
CA GLN A 49 8.50 11.17 11.56
C GLN A 49 7.31 10.94 10.62
N LEU A 50 6.09 10.80 11.15
CA LEU A 50 4.88 10.62 10.34
C LEU A 50 4.54 11.85 9.49
N MET A 51 4.85 13.05 10.01
CA MET A 51 4.62 14.32 9.33
C MET A 51 5.64 14.61 8.24
N SER A 52 6.85 14.04 8.30
CA SER A 52 7.90 14.18 7.29
C SER A 52 7.82 13.11 6.20
N ARG A 53 7.57 11.85 6.57
CA ARG A 53 7.50 10.73 5.63
C ARG A 53 6.49 9.68 6.07
N SER A 54 5.65 9.24 5.12
CA SER A 54 4.73 8.12 5.37
C SER A 54 5.49 6.86 5.76
N GLN A 55 5.02 6.17 6.79
CA GLN A 55 5.53 4.88 7.24
C GLN A 55 4.61 3.75 6.79
N LEU A 56 5.19 2.59 6.49
CA LEU A 56 4.43 1.38 6.23
C LEU A 56 4.05 0.76 7.57
N LEU A 57 2.80 0.34 7.73
CA LEU A 57 2.38 -0.49 8.86
C LEU A 57 2.68 -1.98 8.58
N SER A 58 3.88 -2.25 8.05
CA SER A 58 4.37 -3.59 7.71
C SER A 58 5.14 -4.19 8.87
N GLY A 59 4.72 -5.36 9.33
CA GLY A 59 5.33 -6.05 10.47
C GLY A 59 4.38 -7.08 11.03
N GLU A 60 4.52 -7.39 12.32
CA GLU A 60 3.66 -8.33 13.01
C GLU A 60 2.41 -7.64 13.57
N TRP A 61 1.25 -8.12 13.16
CA TRP A 61 -0.05 -7.72 13.66
C TRP A 61 -0.69 -8.86 14.45
N GLU A 62 -1.65 -8.52 15.30
CA GLU A 62 -2.52 -9.52 15.92
C GLU A 62 -3.70 -9.84 15.00
N MET A 63 -4.12 -11.10 14.98
CA MET A 63 -5.18 -11.59 14.10
C MET A 63 -6.11 -12.57 14.83
N ALA A 64 -7.40 -12.29 14.79
CA ALA A 64 -8.47 -13.22 15.09
C ALA A 64 -8.93 -13.90 13.79
N ARG A 65 -8.45 -15.13 13.55
CA ARG A 65 -8.82 -15.92 12.37
C ARG A 65 -10.26 -16.45 12.51
N ASP A 66 -10.98 -16.50 11.39
CA ASP A 66 -12.36 -17.00 11.29
C ASP A 66 -13.37 -16.25 12.18
N THR A 67 -13.01 -15.07 12.68
CA THR A 67 -13.85 -14.29 13.60
C THR A 67 -13.86 -12.81 13.20
N LEU A 68 -15.05 -12.21 13.24
CA LEU A 68 -15.26 -10.77 13.09
C LEU A 68 -15.46 -10.16 14.48
N LEU A 69 -14.48 -9.39 14.95
CA LEU A 69 -14.50 -8.68 16.22
C LEU A 69 -14.63 -7.18 15.96
N GLY A 70 -15.58 -6.52 16.62
CA GLY A 70 -15.66 -5.08 16.62
C GLY A 70 -14.62 -4.45 17.56
N PRO A 71 -14.41 -3.13 17.49
CA PRO A 71 -13.43 -2.44 18.33
C PRO A 71 -13.70 -2.56 19.84
N GLU A 72 -14.95 -2.74 20.25
CA GLU A 72 -15.34 -2.99 21.63
C GLU A 72 -14.67 -4.23 22.25
N ALA A 73 -14.30 -5.22 21.42
CA ALA A 73 -13.64 -6.44 21.89
C ALA A 73 -12.22 -6.18 22.42
N PHE A 74 -11.58 -5.10 21.99
CA PHE A 74 -10.20 -4.74 22.33
C PHE A 74 -10.09 -3.71 23.47
N GLN A 75 -11.22 -3.19 23.98
CA GLN A 75 -11.22 -2.19 25.06
C GLN A 75 -11.05 -2.79 26.46
N ASN A 76 -11.42 -4.06 26.66
CA ASN A 76 -11.51 -4.68 27.99
C ASN A 76 -10.50 -5.82 28.22
N ASP A 77 -9.51 -6.00 27.33
CA ASP A 77 -8.46 -7.05 27.39
C ASP A 77 -8.97 -8.48 27.64
N SER A 78 -10.25 -8.72 27.36
CA SER A 78 -10.96 -9.95 27.74
C SER A 78 -11.44 -10.67 26.50
N LEU A 79 -10.51 -11.04 25.62
CA LEU A 79 -10.83 -11.89 24.48
C LEU A 79 -11.01 -13.34 24.95
N PRO A 80 -12.02 -14.06 24.44
CA PRO A 80 -12.28 -15.45 24.85
C PRO A 80 -11.26 -16.45 24.28
N PHE A 81 -10.32 -15.99 23.46
CA PHE A 81 -9.27 -16.78 22.83
C PHE A 81 -8.03 -15.91 22.57
N PRO A 82 -6.82 -16.51 22.51
CA PRO A 82 -5.61 -15.77 22.14
C PRO A 82 -5.63 -15.36 20.67
N LEU A 83 -5.10 -14.17 20.38
CA LEU A 83 -4.87 -13.71 19.00
C LEU A 83 -3.61 -14.36 18.42
N GLU A 84 -3.62 -14.62 17.11
CA GLU A 84 -2.44 -15.07 16.38
C GLU A 84 -1.57 -13.86 16.02
N THR A 85 -0.27 -13.91 16.26
CA THR A 85 0.67 -12.94 15.68
C THR A 85 0.98 -13.36 14.24
N VAL A 86 0.71 -12.48 13.28
CA VAL A 86 0.89 -12.76 11.84
C VAL A 86 1.62 -11.62 11.15
N ASN A 87 2.35 -11.95 10.08
CA ASN A 87 2.94 -10.93 9.23
C ASN A 87 1.86 -10.20 8.42
N PHE A 88 1.97 -8.88 8.37
CA PHE A 88 1.11 -7.99 7.60
C PHE A 88 1.97 -7.07 6.72
N PRO A 89 1.64 -6.90 5.43
CA PRO A 89 0.65 -7.66 4.67
C PRO A 89 1.14 -9.07 4.35
N GLU A 90 0.24 -10.04 4.34
CA GLU A 90 0.47 -11.37 3.79
C GLU A 90 -0.83 -11.94 3.25
N LEU A 91 -0.79 -12.43 2.01
CA LEU A 91 -1.94 -13.09 1.40
C LEU A 91 -2.30 -14.36 2.16
N TRP A 92 -3.58 -14.55 2.44
CA TRP A 92 -4.11 -15.74 3.11
C TRP A 92 -3.77 -17.06 2.39
N ASN A 93 -3.48 -17.00 1.09
CA ASN A 93 -3.01 -18.15 0.31
C ASN A 93 -1.69 -18.75 0.83
N LYS A 94 -0.90 -17.96 1.56
CA LYS A 94 0.40 -18.35 2.13
C LYS A 94 0.32 -18.69 3.62
N GLN A 95 -0.86 -18.50 4.24
CA GLN A 95 -1.08 -18.70 5.66
C GLN A 95 -1.78 -20.04 5.95
N ALA A 96 -1.98 -20.32 7.23
CA ALA A 96 -2.84 -21.41 7.66
C ALA A 96 -4.25 -21.27 7.06
N PRO A 97 -4.85 -22.38 6.57
CA PRO A 97 -6.16 -22.34 5.95
C PRO A 97 -7.24 -21.95 6.96
N PHE A 98 -8.25 -21.23 6.48
CA PHE A 98 -9.46 -20.92 7.23
C PHE A 98 -10.35 -22.17 7.35
N LYS A 99 -11.04 -22.32 8.48
CA LYS A 99 -11.80 -23.54 8.81
C LYS A 99 -12.84 -23.89 7.74
N GLY A 100 -12.69 -25.07 7.13
CA GLY A 100 -13.69 -25.64 6.21
C GLY A 100 -13.91 -24.86 4.90
N LYS A 101 -13.03 -23.89 4.58
CA LYS A 101 -13.17 -23.00 3.43
C LYS A 101 -12.13 -23.32 2.36
N ARG A 102 -12.40 -22.87 1.13
CA ARG A 102 -11.39 -22.87 0.05
C ARG A 102 -10.18 -22.03 0.47
N ALA A 103 -9.02 -22.36 -0.10
CA ALA A 103 -7.79 -21.60 0.15
C ALA A 103 -8.05 -20.09 -0.05
N ALA A 104 -7.68 -19.29 0.96
CA ALA A 104 -7.85 -17.85 1.01
C ALA A 104 -9.29 -17.30 1.01
N MET A 105 -10.31 -18.12 1.24
CA MET A 105 -11.67 -17.65 1.55
C MET A 105 -11.93 -17.72 3.05
N GLY A 106 -12.47 -16.67 3.64
CA GLY A 106 -12.49 -16.53 5.09
C GLY A 106 -12.90 -15.16 5.57
N VAL A 107 -12.86 -15.02 6.90
CA VAL A 107 -12.98 -13.75 7.59
C VAL A 107 -11.88 -13.67 8.63
N ALA A 108 -11.35 -12.48 8.85
CA ALA A 108 -10.40 -12.24 9.92
C ALA A 108 -10.53 -10.82 10.44
N THR A 109 -10.22 -10.65 11.73
CA THR A 109 -10.02 -9.33 12.32
C THR A 109 -8.55 -9.16 12.65
N TYR A 110 -7.99 -8.05 12.20
CA TYR A 110 -6.62 -7.62 12.48
C TYR A 110 -6.64 -6.49 13.51
N HIS A 111 -5.64 -6.49 14.38
CA HIS A 111 -5.47 -5.49 15.41
C HIS A 111 -4.02 -4.99 15.43
N LEU A 112 -3.87 -3.66 15.53
CA LEU A 112 -2.58 -2.99 15.70
C LEU A 112 -2.75 -1.80 16.63
N HIS A 113 -1.92 -1.77 17.67
CA HIS A 113 -1.81 -0.66 18.59
C HIS A 113 -0.62 0.23 18.22
N ILE A 114 -0.87 1.53 18.06
CA ILE A 114 0.16 2.52 17.69
C ILE A 114 0.27 3.57 18.79
N SER A 115 1.46 3.70 19.38
CA SER A 115 1.78 4.76 20.33
C SER A 115 2.50 5.93 19.66
N LEU A 116 2.10 7.14 20.03
CA LEU A 116 2.63 8.41 19.56
C LEU A 116 3.33 9.16 20.69
N ASP A 117 4.39 9.89 20.34
CA ASP A 117 5.12 10.74 21.27
C ASP A 117 4.29 11.93 21.79
N ARG A 118 3.30 12.41 21.03
CA ARG A 118 2.42 13.53 21.40
C ARG A 118 1.12 13.57 20.59
N THR A 119 0.14 14.32 21.10
CA THR A 119 -1.08 14.72 20.39
C THR A 119 -0.84 15.97 19.53
N SER A 120 -1.73 16.26 18.58
CA SER A 120 -1.66 17.46 17.75
C SER A 120 -2.96 17.75 17.01
N ASP A 121 -3.19 19.03 16.68
CA ASP A 121 -4.28 19.46 15.80
C ASP A 121 -4.00 19.16 14.31
N THR A 122 -2.88 18.49 13.99
CA THR A 122 -2.57 18.07 12.63
C THR A 122 -3.40 16.87 12.20
N LEU A 123 -3.67 16.78 10.89
CA LEU A 123 -4.33 15.63 10.29
C LEU A 123 -3.29 14.63 9.80
N LEU A 124 -3.26 13.47 10.44
CA LEU A 124 -2.70 12.27 9.84
C LEU A 124 -3.72 11.65 8.90
N GLY A 125 -3.27 10.72 8.09
CA GLY A 125 -4.14 9.87 7.29
C GLY A 125 -3.61 8.44 7.25
N LEU A 126 -4.52 7.54 6.90
CA LEU A 126 -4.19 6.20 6.46
C LEU A 126 -4.43 6.08 4.96
N PHE A 127 -3.41 5.66 4.22
CA PHE A 127 -3.59 5.10 2.89
C PHE A 127 -3.90 3.62 3.05
N ILE A 128 -5.10 3.23 2.62
CA ILE A 128 -5.62 1.88 2.71
C ILE A 128 -5.68 1.34 1.27
N PRO A 129 -4.89 0.32 0.92
CA PRO A 129 -4.93 -0.27 -0.40
C PRO A 129 -6.21 -1.08 -0.60
N ASP A 130 -6.42 -1.59 -1.80
CA ASP A 130 -7.46 -2.58 -2.06
C ASP A 130 -7.11 -3.92 -1.37
N PHE A 131 -8.08 -4.46 -0.63
CA PHE A 131 -7.98 -5.78 -0.02
C PHE A 131 -8.91 -6.77 -0.71
N TYR A 132 -8.56 -8.05 -0.67
CA TYR A 132 -9.45 -9.10 -1.13
C TYR A 132 -10.36 -9.56 0.02
N SER A 133 -11.68 -9.34 0.00
CA SER A 133 -12.47 -8.59 -1.01
C SER A 133 -13.37 -7.49 -0.43
N ALA A 134 -13.60 -7.49 0.87
CA ALA A 134 -14.33 -6.45 1.57
C ALA A 134 -13.65 -6.19 2.92
N TYR A 135 -13.69 -4.94 3.38
CA TYR A 135 -13.16 -4.59 4.69
C TYR A 135 -13.95 -3.50 5.39
N GLU A 136 -13.80 -3.46 6.71
CA GLU A 136 -14.25 -2.37 7.57
C GLU A 136 -13.16 -2.09 8.59
N MET A 137 -12.88 -0.80 8.83
CA MET A 137 -11.75 -0.35 9.63
C MET A 137 -12.19 0.75 10.60
N TRP A 138 -11.68 0.65 11.83
CA TRP A 138 -11.87 1.62 12.91
C TRP A 138 -10.53 2.12 13.42
N ILE A 139 -10.53 3.35 13.92
CA ILE A 139 -9.47 3.90 14.77
C ILE A 139 -10.12 4.35 16.07
N ASN A 140 -9.61 3.89 17.21
CA ASN A 140 -10.12 4.26 18.55
C ASN A 140 -11.63 3.99 18.69
N GLY A 141 -12.11 2.92 18.06
CA GLY A 141 -13.53 2.55 18.03
C GLY A 141 -14.42 3.36 17.10
N ILE A 142 -13.90 4.38 16.42
CA ILE A 142 -14.65 5.20 15.47
C ILE A 142 -14.48 4.62 14.05
N PRO A 143 -15.56 4.38 13.29
CA PRO A 143 -15.45 3.93 11.91
C PRO A 143 -14.66 4.93 11.06
N LEU A 144 -13.60 4.46 10.41
CA LEU A 144 -12.73 5.29 9.57
C LEU A 144 -12.95 5.01 8.08
N ALA A 145 -13.01 3.73 7.70
CA ALA A 145 -13.02 3.33 6.31
C ALA A 145 -13.75 2.00 6.11
N HIS A 146 -14.42 1.85 4.99
CA HIS A 146 -14.99 0.58 4.58
C HIS A 146 -14.89 0.43 3.06
N ASN A 147 -14.86 -0.80 2.58
CA ASN A 147 -14.84 -1.11 1.17
C ASN A 147 -15.69 -2.36 0.95
N GLY A 148 -16.83 -2.19 0.28
CA GLY A 148 -17.84 -3.24 0.19
C GLY A 148 -18.58 -3.43 1.52
N LYS A 149 -19.04 -4.66 1.77
CA LYS A 149 -19.71 -5.07 3.00
C LYS A 149 -19.08 -6.35 3.55
N VAL A 150 -18.57 -6.28 4.76
CA VAL A 150 -18.03 -7.44 5.49
C VAL A 150 -19.20 -8.36 5.90
N GLY A 151 -19.04 -9.66 5.69
CA GLY A 151 -20.04 -10.68 6.04
C GLY A 151 -19.36 -12.00 6.41
N MET A 152 -20.10 -12.92 7.02
CA MET A 152 -19.58 -14.22 7.48
C MET A 152 -19.59 -15.29 6.38
N ASP A 153 -20.19 -14.99 5.22
CA ASP A 153 -20.36 -15.91 4.11
C ASP A 153 -20.54 -15.16 2.77
N ALA A 154 -20.55 -15.90 1.66
CA ALA A 154 -20.64 -15.34 0.31
C ALA A 154 -21.92 -14.52 0.04
N SER A 155 -23.04 -14.85 0.70
CA SER A 155 -24.32 -14.14 0.51
C SER A 155 -24.39 -12.83 1.30
N SER A 156 -23.67 -12.76 2.42
CA SER A 156 -23.60 -11.57 3.27
C SER A 156 -22.42 -10.63 2.97
N THR A 157 -21.42 -11.08 2.20
CA THR A 157 -20.27 -10.28 1.76
C THR A 157 -20.50 -9.63 0.39
N ILE A 158 -20.28 -8.32 0.30
CA ILE A 158 -20.29 -7.57 -0.97
C ILE A 158 -18.85 -7.10 -1.24
N PRO A 159 -18.20 -7.57 -2.33
CA PRO A 159 -16.82 -7.20 -2.61
C PRO A 159 -16.70 -5.80 -3.23
N HIS A 160 -15.61 -5.09 -2.94
CA HIS A 160 -15.27 -3.83 -3.59
C HIS A 160 -13.76 -3.56 -3.49
N TRP A 161 -13.15 -3.01 -4.54
CA TRP A 161 -11.70 -2.86 -4.68
C TRP A 161 -11.35 -1.43 -5.10
N LEU A 162 -11.19 -0.56 -4.12
CA LEU A 162 -10.76 0.81 -4.34
C LEU A 162 -9.78 1.24 -3.25
N PRO A 163 -8.53 1.64 -3.60
CA PRO A 163 -7.64 2.25 -2.63
C PRO A 163 -8.17 3.62 -2.21
N MET A 164 -7.98 3.99 -0.95
CA MET A 164 -8.43 5.27 -0.42
C MET A 164 -7.45 5.86 0.59
N VAL A 165 -7.56 7.17 0.80
CA VAL A 165 -6.86 7.88 1.88
C VAL A 165 -7.91 8.47 2.80
N GLN A 166 -7.89 8.10 4.07
CA GLN A 166 -8.80 8.66 5.07
C GLN A 166 -8.04 9.49 6.10
N PRO A 167 -8.43 10.76 6.32
CA PRO A 167 -7.85 11.59 7.35
C PRO A 167 -8.41 11.23 8.74
N PHE A 168 -7.61 11.45 9.77
CA PHE A 168 -8.07 11.40 11.15
C PHE A 168 -7.26 12.37 12.02
N PRO A 169 -7.86 12.97 13.07
CA PRO A 169 -7.14 13.87 13.98
C PRO A 169 -6.24 13.08 14.94
N VAL A 170 -5.14 13.69 15.39
CA VAL A 170 -4.27 13.12 16.43
C VAL A 170 -4.72 13.57 17.82
N SER A 171 -5.94 13.19 18.18
CA SER A 171 -6.57 13.54 19.46
C SER A 171 -5.95 12.79 20.63
N ASP A 172 -5.55 11.54 20.40
CA ASP A 172 -4.96 10.66 21.40
C ASP A 172 -3.53 10.28 21.04
N ARG A 173 -2.76 9.90 22.06
CA ARG A 173 -1.40 9.37 21.88
C ARG A 173 -1.40 7.88 21.54
N GLU A 174 -2.50 7.19 21.80
CA GLU A 174 -2.67 5.80 21.47
C GLU A 174 -3.71 5.69 20.36
N LEU A 175 -3.37 4.93 19.32
CA LEU A 175 -4.27 4.63 18.21
C LEU A 175 -4.49 3.12 18.16
N ASP A 176 -5.73 2.70 18.34
CA ASP A 176 -6.17 1.32 18.20
C ASP A 176 -6.80 1.11 16.84
N ILE A 177 -6.08 0.42 15.95
CA ILE A 177 -6.55 0.07 14.62
C ILE A 177 -7.17 -1.32 14.67
N VAL A 178 -8.46 -1.39 14.31
CA VAL A 178 -9.17 -2.65 14.10
C VAL A 178 -9.57 -2.73 12.64
N LEU A 179 -9.21 -3.83 11.98
CA LEU A 179 -9.47 -4.06 10.56
C LEU A 179 -10.11 -5.42 10.36
N GLN A 180 -11.37 -5.44 9.95
CA GLN A 180 -12.04 -6.66 9.51
C GLN A 180 -11.85 -6.84 8.01
N ILE A 181 -11.54 -8.06 7.58
CA ILE A 181 -11.49 -8.45 6.18
C ILE A 181 -12.36 -9.69 5.96
N ALA A 182 -13.19 -9.66 4.92
CA ALA A 182 -13.95 -10.81 4.43
C ALA A 182 -13.65 -11.09 2.96
N ASN A 183 -13.41 -12.36 2.63
CA ASN A 183 -13.25 -12.82 1.26
C ASN A 183 -14.01 -14.11 1.00
N PHE A 184 -14.99 -14.03 0.12
CA PHE A 184 -15.73 -15.20 -0.39
C PHE A 184 -15.89 -15.19 -1.91
N HIS A 185 -15.42 -14.13 -2.57
CA HIS A 185 -15.64 -13.87 -4.00
C HIS A 185 -14.35 -13.88 -4.82
N HIS A 186 -13.18 -13.94 -4.17
CA HIS A 186 -11.89 -13.89 -4.85
C HIS A 186 -10.96 -15.05 -4.44
N TYR A 187 -10.11 -15.50 -5.36
CA TYR A 187 -9.20 -16.64 -5.15
C TYR A 187 -7.94 -16.28 -4.35
N LYS A 188 -7.57 -14.99 -4.35
CA LYS A 188 -6.64 -14.39 -3.38
C LYS A 188 -7.43 -13.76 -2.25
N GLY A 189 -6.93 -13.82 -1.02
CA GLY A 189 -7.58 -13.29 0.18
C GLY A 189 -6.62 -12.55 1.07
N GLY A 190 -7.15 -11.63 1.88
CA GLY A 190 -6.37 -10.88 2.86
C GLY A 190 -5.62 -9.69 2.26
N PRO A 191 -4.70 -9.10 3.05
CA PRO A 191 -3.94 -7.92 2.66
C PRO A 191 -2.81 -8.25 1.69
N GLY A 192 -2.86 -7.68 0.47
CA GLY A 192 -1.82 -7.84 -0.55
C GLY A 192 -0.77 -6.71 -0.55
N GLU A 193 -1.17 -5.51 -0.13
CA GLU A 193 -0.34 -4.31 -0.02
C GLU A 193 -0.39 -3.77 1.42
N PRO A 194 0.65 -3.05 1.88
CA PRO A 194 0.67 -2.51 3.23
C PRO A 194 -0.18 -1.25 3.35
N ILE A 195 -0.78 -1.05 4.52
CA ILE A 195 -1.35 0.24 4.93
C ILE A 195 -0.20 1.21 5.19
N ARG A 196 -0.42 2.50 4.87
CA ARG A 196 0.56 3.56 5.17
C ARG A 196 -0.06 4.59 6.10
N ILE A 197 0.71 5.03 7.08
CA ILE A 197 0.35 6.13 7.97
C ILE A 197 1.28 7.33 7.72
N GLY A 198 0.75 8.54 7.78
CA GLY A 198 1.55 9.75 7.64
C GLY A 198 0.70 11.01 7.50
N ARG A 199 1.33 12.13 7.16
CA ARG A 199 0.61 13.37 6.86
C ARG A 199 -0.44 13.14 5.76
N TYR A 200 -1.67 13.57 6.01
CA TYR A 200 -2.80 13.37 5.09
C TYR A 200 -2.51 13.89 3.67
N GLN A 201 -2.00 15.13 3.52
CA GLN A 201 -1.72 15.69 2.18
C GLN A 201 -0.72 14.83 1.39
N ASN A 202 0.36 14.37 2.03
CA ASN A 202 1.39 13.56 1.36
C ASN A 202 0.80 12.23 0.87
N LEU A 203 -0.09 11.60 1.65
CA LEU A 203 -0.75 10.36 1.25
C LEU A 203 -1.75 10.59 0.12
N LYS A 204 -2.48 11.72 0.15
CA LYS A 204 -3.38 12.10 -0.95
C LYS A 204 -2.59 12.33 -2.24
N GLU A 205 -1.51 13.09 -2.19
CA GLU A 205 -0.62 13.33 -3.35
C GLU A 205 -0.02 12.02 -3.87
N TYR A 206 0.31 11.09 -2.98
CA TYR A 206 0.76 9.74 -3.36
C TYR A 206 -0.33 8.98 -4.14
N LEU A 207 -1.58 8.99 -3.68
CA LEU A 207 -2.69 8.36 -4.38
C LEU A 207 -3.01 9.07 -5.71
N ASP A 208 -3.04 10.40 -5.73
CA ASP A 208 -3.26 11.20 -6.93
C ASP A 208 -2.17 10.91 -7.99
N SER A 209 -0.91 10.75 -7.56
CA SER A 209 0.20 10.40 -8.44
C SER A 209 0.06 8.98 -9.03
N ARG A 210 -0.50 8.02 -8.25
CA ARG A 210 -0.84 6.69 -8.77
C ARG A 210 -1.88 6.79 -9.88
N TYR A 211 -2.96 7.55 -9.67
CA TYR A 211 -3.98 7.77 -10.69
C TYR A 211 -3.43 8.50 -11.92
N PHE A 212 -2.58 9.50 -11.73
CA PHE A 212 -1.93 10.20 -12.82
C PHE A 212 -1.10 9.26 -13.71
N PHE A 213 -0.33 8.36 -13.09
CA PHE A 213 0.45 7.36 -13.84
C PHE A 213 -0.45 6.36 -14.60
N LEU A 214 -1.58 5.95 -13.99
CA LEU A 214 -2.58 5.12 -14.67
C LEU A 214 -3.18 5.85 -15.88
N PHE A 215 -3.51 7.13 -15.77
CA PHE A 215 -4.00 7.92 -16.91
C PHE A 215 -2.97 8.07 -18.03
N ILE A 216 -1.68 8.23 -17.69
CA ILE A 216 -0.60 8.23 -18.69
C ILE A 216 -0.57 6.88 -19.43
N ILE A 217 -0.59 5.76 -18.70
CA ILE A 217 -0.59 4.42 -19.31
C ILE A 217 -1.82 4.25 -20.20
N MET A 218 -3.00 4.62 -19.72
CA MET A 218 -4.25 4.57 -20.47
C MET A 218 -4.14 5.38 -21.77
N GLY A 219 -3.58 6.59 -21.71
CA GLY A 219 -3.33 7.44 -22.88
C GLY A 219 -2.34 6.82 -23.87
N LEU A 220 -1.25 6.20 -23.39
CA LEU A 220 -0.28 5.51 -24.24
C LEU A 220 -0.91 4.31 -24.95
N PHE A 221 -1.73 3.51 -24.26
CA PHE A 221 -2.49 2.42 -24.88
C PHE A 221 -3.48 2.94 -25.92
N LEU A 222 -4.18 4.04 -25.63
CA LEU A 222 -5.14 4.64 -26.56
C LEU A 222 -4.44 5.14 -27.84
N MET A 223 -3.35 5.90 -27.70
CA MET A 223 -2.55 6.39 -28.83
C MET A 223 -1.97 5.25 -29.66
N THR A 224 -1.43 4.22 -29.01
CA THR A 224 -0.87 3.04 -29.67
C THR A 224 -1.96 2.26 -30.42
N GLY A 225 -3.13 2.09 -29.80
CA GLY A 225 -4.29 1.45 -30.42
C GLY A 225 -4.72 2.16 -31.70
N PHE A 226 -4.92 3.48 -31.66
CA PHE A 226 -5.30 4.25 -32.84
C PHE A 226 -4.21 4.31 -33.92
N PHE A 227 -2.94 4.42 -33.52
CA PHE A 227 -1.81 4.41 -34.44
C PHE A 227 -1.76 3.10 -35.24
N LEU A 228 -1.79 1.97 -34.55
CA LEU A 228 -1.74 0.64 -35.19
C LEU A 228 -2.99 0.33 -36.01
N LEU A 229 -4.16 0.77 -35.55
CA LEU A 229 -5.40 0.64 -36.31
C LEU A 229 -5.32 1.44 -37.62
N SER A 230 -4.73 2.63 -37.58
CA SER A 230 -4.51 3.46 -38.78
C SER A 230 -3.57 2.76 -39.78
N PHE A 231 -2.48 2.14 -39.33
CA PHE A 231 -1.60 1.34 -40.20
C PHE A 231 -2.35 0.18 -40.87
N TRP A 232 -3.21 -0.51 -40.11
CA TRP A 232 -4.01 -1.61 -40.65
C TRP A 232 -5.00 -1.12 -41.72
N LEU A 233 -5.68 0.02 -41.48
CA LEU A 233 -6.61 0.62 -42.43
C LEU A 233 -5.94 1.10 -43.72
N VAL A 234 -4.71 1.62 -43.65
CA VAL A 234 -3.95 2.17 -44.79
C VAL A 234 -3.31 1.06 -45.67
N GLY A 235 -3.49 -0.21 -45.33
CA GLY A 235 -3.20 -1.32 -46.24
C GLY A 235 -2.23 -2.37 -45.68
N HIS A 236 -1.70 -2.17 -44.47
CA HIS A 236 -0.91 -3.21 -43.78
C HIS A 236 -1.87 -4.18 -43.10
N ARG A 237 -2.56 -5.00 -43.92
CA ARG A 237 -3.64 -5.90 -43.49
C ARG A 237 -3.17 -7.15 -42.74
N GLU A 238 -2.11 -7.01 -41.95
CA GLU A 238 -1.65 -8.06 -41.05
C GLU A 238 -2.63 -8.22 -39.89
N LYS A 239 -3.13 -9.44 -39.69
CA LYS A 239 -4.09 -9.73 -38.62
C LYS A 239 -3.53 -9.39 -37.23
N GLY A 240 -2.21 -9.50 -37.04
CA GLY A 240 -1.54 -9.14 -35.79
C GLY A 240 -1.73 -7.68 -35.41
N LEU A 241 -1.60 -6.75 -36.36
CA LEU A 241 -1.79 -5.31 -36.12
C LEU A 241 -3.23 -4.98 -35.71
N LEU A 242 -4.22 -5.65 -36.33
CA LEU A 242 -5.62 -5.49 -35.96
C LEU A 242 -5.90 -6.00 -34.55
N PHE A 243 -5.47 -7.23 -34.22
CA PHE A 243 -5.75 -7.78 -32.90
C PHE A 243 -5.05 -6.98 -31.78
N PHE A 244 -3.81 -6.54 -32.02
CA PHE A 244 -3.08 -5.77 -31.01
C PHE A 244 -3.66 -4.36 -30.84
N SER A 245 -4.05 -3.67 -31.92
CA SER A 245 -4.72 -2.37 -31.82
C SER A 245 -6.05 -2.45 -31.05
N LEU A 246 -6.89 -3.44 -31.34
CA LEU A 246 -8.14 -3.68 -30.61
C LEU A 246 -7.90 -4.02 -29.15
N PHE A 247 -6.89 -4.84 -28.85
CA PHE A 247 -6.48 -5.13 -27.47
C PHE A 247 -6.12 -3.84 -26.72
N CYS A 248 -5.29 -2.97 -27.32
CA CYS A 248 -4.91 -1.71 -26.69
C CYS A 248 -6.12 -0.80 -26.40
N LEU A 249 -7.07 -0.70 -27.35
CA LEU A 249 -8.26 0.12 -27.19
C LEU A 249 -9.22 -0.42 -26.12
N VAL A 250 -9.45 -1.74 -26.10
CA VAL A 250 -10.30 -2.39 -25.09
C VAL A 250 -9.67 -2.29 -23.70
N TYR A 251 -8.35 -2.51 -23.60
CA TYR A 251 -7.64 -2.38 -22.34
C TYR A 251 -7.68 -0.95 -21.78
N SER A 252 -7.54 0.05 -22.66
CA SER A 252 -7.67 1.47 -22.30
C SER A 252 -9.06 1.81 -21.76
N TYR A 253 -10.12 1.20 -22.29
CA TYR A 253 -11.49 1.40 -21.78
C TYR A 253 -11.76 0.73 -20.42
N TYR A 254 -11.11 -0.40 -20.15
CA TYR A 254 -11.32 -1.18 -18.92
C TYR A 254 -10.49 -0.69 -17.72
N SER A 255 -9.34 -0.07 -17.99
CA SER A 255 -8.40 0.43 -16.97
C SER A 255 -8.88 1.73 -16.34
#